data_AF-A0A7L4RAL3-F1
#
_entry.id   AF-A0A7L4RAL3-F1
#
_cell.length_a   1.000
_cell.length_b   1.000
_cell.length_c   1.000
_cell.angle_alpha   90.00
_cell.angle_beta   90.00
_cell.angle_gamma   90.00
#
_symmetry.space_group_name_H-M   'P 1'
#
loop_
_entity.id
_entity.type
_entity.pdbx_description
1 polymer ?
#
loop_
_entity_poly.entity_id
_entity_poly.type
_entity_poly.pdbx_seq_one_letter_code
_entity_poly.pdbx_strand_id
1 'polypeptide(L)'
;MIAGCLGPEQPQNVTNETNVTPPPPPPVKMPSFTITSPGAGEAVPVQGDVGDVSLTMSTQNLVLKQPGGAAKTGEGHFKVTVDGGTPLTVTTKTYVLSGLATGEHTVKVELYNNDKTPYSPKISKEVTFTVEKEKPAEYVPQEYTISIKDFAYDPADITVKVKDRVTWENDGAYPRSATCFINGKQAFDTTVLGPGKSATITMNKTLECEYYSVTHMAMKGHITVESNGVDPG
;
A
#
# COMPACT_ATOMS: atom_id res chain seq x y z
N MET A 1 34.12 105.24 2.81
CA MET A 1 33.43 104.35 3.77
C MET A 1 33.61 102.92 3.27
N ILE A 2 34.15 102.04 4.14
CA ILE A 2 33.78 100.63 4.43
C ILE A 2 33.53 99.67 3.22
N ALA A 3 33.91 98.39 3.15
CA ALA A 3 34.91 97.49 3.75
C ALA A 3 34.70 96.10 3.09
N GLY A 4 35.74 95.25 3.14
CA GLY A 4 35.63 93.80 3.41
C GLY A 4 35.75 92.84 2.22
N CYS A 5 36.20 91.60 2.37
CA CYS A 5 37.00 90.88 3.39
C CYS A 5 37.44 89.56 2.71
N LEU A 6 38.69 89.12 2.94
CA LEU A 6 39.21 87.80 2.54
C LEU A 6 38.81 86.72 3.56
N GLY A 7 38.57 85.49 3.11
CA GLY A 7 38.40 84.28 3.94
C GLY A 7 38.74 83.00 3.14
N PRO A 8 39.14 81.90 3.82
CA PRO A 8 40.28 81.06 3.40
C PRO A 8 39.92 79.72 2.71
N GLU A 9 40.94 79.08 2.13
CA GLU A 9 40.96 77.73 1.55
C GLU A 9 40.35 76.66 2.47
N GLN A 10 39.52 75.77 1.90
CA GLN A 10 38.99 74.59 2.58
C GLN A 10 39.90 73.37 2.33
N PRO A 11 40.17 72.53 3.35
CA PRO A 11 41.04 71.37 3.23
C PRO A 11 40.34 70.20 2.54
N GLN A 12 41.15 69.36 1.88
CA GLN A 12 40.78 68.08 1.29
C GLN A 12 40.13 67.17 2.34
N ASN A 13 38.86 66.79 2.13
CA ASN A 13 38.18 65.81 2.96
C ASN A 13 38.54 64.40 2.48
N VAL A 14 39.55 63.80 3.11
CA VAL A 14 39.90 62.38 2.95
C VAL A 14 38.79 61.54 3.58
N THR A 15 37.87 60.99 2.78
CA THR A 15 36.90 60.01 3.28
C THR A 15 37.63 58.71 3.57
N ASN A 16 37.65 58.36 4.85
CA ASN A 16 38.16 57.11 5.40
C ASN A 16 37.29 55.94 4.91
N GLU A 17 37.71 55.27 3.83
CA GLU A 17 37.09 54.01 3.40
C GLU A 17 37.45 52.92 4.43
N THR A 18 36.57 52.70 5.40
CA THR A 18 36.60 51.50 6.23
C THR A 18 36.45 50.28 5.31
N ASN A 19 37.55 49.55 5.16
CA ASN A 19 37.62 48.27 4.46
C ASN A 19 36.83 47.21 5.26
N VAL A 20 35.51 47.24 5.14
CA VAL A 20 34.62 46.20 5.68
C VAL A 20 34.58 45.08 4.65
N THR A 21 35.28 43.98 4.94
CA THR A 21 35.17 42.77 4.11
C THR A 21 33.71 42.39 3.97
N PRO A 22 33.18 42.19 2.74
CA PRO A 22 31.82 41.76 2.54
C PRO A 22 31.58 40.45 3.31
N PRO A 23 30.39 40.26 3.90
CA PRO A 23 30.06 39.04 4.61
C PRO A 23 30.28 37.84 3.68
N PRO A 24 30.80 36.71 4.20
CA PRO A 24 31.01 35.53 3.39
C PRO A 24 29.70 35.13 2.70
N PRO A 25 29.74 34.70 1.41
CA PRO A 25 28.55 34.26 0.71
C PRO A 25 27.80 33.20 1.53
N PRO A 26 26.46 33.16 1.48
CA PRO A 26 25.70 32.10 2.11
C PRO A 26 26.22 30.72 1.65
N PRO A 27 26.24 29.70 2.54
CA PRO A 27 26.65 28.36 2.15
C PRO A 27 25.80 27.87 0.98
N VAL A 28 26.44 27.43 -0.10
CA VAL A 28 25.75 26.84 -1.25
C VAL A 28 25.03 25.58 -0.78
N LYS A 29 23.70 25.57 -0.86
CA LYS A 29 22.90 24.39 -0.50
C LYS A 29 23.02 23.34 -1.60
N MET A 30 23.77 22.28 -1.31
CA MET A 30 23.95 21.17 -2.24
C MET A 30 22.65 20.38 -2.47
N PRO A 31 22.42 19.87 -3.69
CA PRO A 31 21.31 18.98 -3.95
C PRO A 31 21.49 17.64 -3.23
N SER A 32 20.39 17.04 -2.79
CA SER A 32 20.39 15.70 -2.20
C SER A 32 19.09 14.98 -2.53
N PHE A 33 19.10 13.65 -2.43
CA PHE A 33 17.90 12.85 -2.54
C PHE A 33 17.95 11.59 -1.66
N THR A 34 16.78 10.99 -1.45
CA THR A 34 16.58 9.68 -0.82
C THR A 34 15.62 8.87 -1.67
N ILE A 35 15.77 7.55 -1.68
CA ILE A 35 14.77 6.63 -2.22
C ILE A 35 13.76 6.38 -1.10
N THR A 36 12.48 6.68 -1.35
CA THR A 36 11.39 6.51 -0.37
C THR A 36 10.54 5.29 -0.66
N SER A 37 10.61 4.75 -1.88
CA SER A 37 9.99 3.48 -2.29
C SER A 37 10.74 2.94 -3.50
N PRO A 38 10.96 1.62 -3.61
CA PRO A 38 10.76 0.64 -2.54
C PRO A 38 11.75 0.89 -1.39
N GLY A 39 11.38 0.45 -0.19
CA GLY A 39 12.20 0.44 1.01
C GLY A 39 13.23 -0.69 1.00
N ALA A 40 14.28 -0.55 1.82
CA ALA A 40 15.30 -1.58 1.94
C ALA A 40 14.71 -2.87 2.54
N GLY A 41 14.82 -3.97 1.80
CA GLY A 41 14.24 -5.26 2.14
C GLY A 41 12.71 -5.33 2.02
N GLU A 42 12.07 -4.33 1.42
CA GLU A 42 10.62 -4.35 1.19
C GLU A 42 10.23 -5.50 0.25
N ALA A 43 9.14 -6.19 0.57
CA ALA A 43 8.50 -7.14 -0.33
C ALA A 43 7.36 -6.42 -1.08
N VAL A 44 7.47 -6.34 -2.40
CA VAL A 44 6.52 -5.69 -3.29
C VAL A 44 5.65 -6.76 -3.95
N PRO A 45 4.36 -6.86 -3.59
CA PRO A 45 3.48 -7.88 -4.14
C PRO A 45 3.06 -7.53 -5.58
N VAL A 46 3.05 -8.54 -6.47
CA VAL A 46 2.61 -8.44 -7.87
C VAL A 46 1.68 -9.60 -8.26
N GLN A 47 0.76 -9.38 -9.19
CA GLN A 47 -0.29 -10.37 -9.53
C GLN A 47 0.21 -11.66 -10.20
N GLY A 48 1.44 -11.68 -10.71
CA GLY A 48 1.97 -12.81 -11.48
C GLY A 48 3.47 -13.02 -11.27
N ASP A 49 4.12 -13.78 -12.15
CA ASP A 49 5.57 -14.01 -12.13
C ASP A 49 6.40 -12.77 -12.50
N VAL A 50 5.74 -11.73 -13.02
CA VAL A 50 6.33 -10.43 -13.35
C VAL A 50 5.39 -9.32 -12.92
N GLY A 51 5.93 -8.16 -12.58
CA GLY A 51 5.13 -6.97 -12.29
C GLY A 51 5.92 -5.68 -12.26
N ASP A 52 5.20 -4.60 -12.02
CA ASP A 52 5.71 -3.23 -12.08
C ASP A 52 5.92 -2.69 -10.67
N VAL A 53 7.04 -2.01 -10.44
CA VAL A 53 7.39 -1.43 -9.13
C VAL A 53 7.56 0.08 -9.23
N SER A 54 6.91 0.82 -8.34
CA SER A 54 7.03 2.27 -8.28
C SER A 54 8.27 2.69 -7.49
N LEU A 55 9.26 3.22 -8.20
CA LEU A 55 10.42 3.88 -7.63
C LEU A 55 10.07 5.35 -7.34
N THR A 56 10.16 5.76 -6.08
CA THR A 56 9.89 7.14 -5.64
C THR A 56 11.07 7.72 -4.87
N MET A 57 11.39 8.98 -5.16
CA MET A 57 12.48 9.73 -4.56
C MET A 57 11.97 11.01 -3.88
N SER A 58 12.54 11.32 -2.71
CA SER A 58 12.43 12.65 -2.10
C SER A 58 13.69 13.46 -2.40
N THR A 59 13.53 14.72 -2.81
CA THR A 59 14.64 15.60 -3.24
C THR A 59 14.67 16.89 -2.42
N GLN A 60 15.87 17.40 -2.18
CA GLN A 60 16.11 18.71 -1.54
C GLN A 60 17.11 19.50 -2.38
N ASN A 61 16.86 20.81 -2.54
CA ASN A 61 17.68 21.73 -3.34
C ASN A 61 17.96 21.23 -4.77
N LEU A 62 17.02 20.50 -5.37
CA LEU A 62 17.17 19.88 -6.68
C LEU A 62 15.92 20.09 -7.53
N VAL A 63 16.12 20.62 -8.73
CA VAL A 63 15.15 20.72 -9.82
C VAL A 63 15.52 19.71 -10.90
N LEU A 64 14.60 18.78 -11.19
CA LEU A 64 14.82 17.79 -12.23
C LEU A 64 14.60 18.40 -13.62
N LYS A 65 15.52 18.14 -14.54
CA LYS A 65 15.56 18.68 -15.89
C LYS A 65 16.04 17.63 -16.88
N GLN A 66 15.64 17.79 -18.14
CA GLN A 66 16.21 17.01 -19.23
C GLN A 66 17.71 17.26 -19.36
N PRO A 67 18.54 16.25 -19.69
CA PRO A 67 19.97 16.44 -19.82
C PRO A 67 20.34 17.36 -21.00
N GLY A 68 21.11 18.41 -20.73
CA GLY A 68 21.67 19.33 -21.71
C GLY A 68 22.11 20.67 -21.12
N GLY A 69 22.69 21.51 -21.97
CA GLY A 69 23.16 22.84 -21.61
C GLY A 69 24.41 22.84 -20.72
N ALA A 70 24.73 24.02 -20.17
CA ALA A 70 25.82 24.20 -19.21
C ALA A 70 25.38 23.79 -17.80
N ALA A 71 26.31 23.27 -16.99
CA ALA A 71 26.05 22.85 -15.62
C ALA A 71 25.47 23.99 -14.78
N LYS A 72 24.41 23.69 -14.03
CA LYS A 72 23.78 24.59 -13.05
C LYS A 72 23.60 23.84 -11.74
N THR A 73 24.13 24.42 -10.66
CA THR A 73 23.98 23.85 -9.32
C THR A 73 22.51 23.72 -8.95
N GLY A 74 22.12 22.54 -8.48
CA GLY A 74 20.72 22.27 -8.11
C GLY A 74 19.83 21.90 -9.29
N GLU A 75 20.36 21.80 -10.52
CA GLU A 75 19.66 21.20 -11.66
C GLU A 75 20.27 19.83 -11.99
N GLY A 76 19.44 18.87 -12.39
CA GLY A 76 19.94 17.54 -12.69
C GLY A 76 18.91 16.53 -13.16
N HIS A 77 19.36 15.30 -13.33
CA HIS A 77 18.53 14.13 -13.63
C HIS A 77 19.10 12.91 -12.90
N PHE A 78 18.26 11.91 -12.72
CA PHE A 78 18.70 10.63 -12.18
C PHE A 78 19.15 9.69 -13.30
N LYS A 79 20.18 8.90 -13.03
CA LYS A 79 20.44 7.65 -13.70
C LYS A 79 20.00 6.51 -12.80
N VAL A 80 19.06 5.72 -13.28
CA VAL A 80 18.49 4.58 -12.56
C VAL A 80 18.94 3.30 -13.25
N THR A 81 19.52 2.38 -12.50
CA THR A 81 19.91 1.06 -12.98
C THR A 81 19.25 0.00 -12.10
N VAL A 82 18.60 -0.98 -12.72
CA VAL A 82 18.05 -2.17 -12.05
C VAL A 82 18.98 -3.34 -12.34
N ASP A 83 19.42 -4.06 -11.31
CA ASP A 83 20.24 -5.27 -11.38
C ASP A 83 21.50 -5.13 -12.25
N GLY A 84 22.13 -3.95 -12.22
CA GLY A 84 23.32 -3.66 -13.04
C GLY A 84 23.03 -3.51 -14.54
N GLY A 85 21.77 -3.51 -14.96
CA GLY A 85 21.33 -3.34 -16.34
C GLY A 85 21.58 -1.95 -16.92
N THR A 86 20.98 -1.69 -18.09
CA THR A 86 21.15 -0.43 -18.82
C THR A 86 20.63 0.76 -18.01
N PRO A 87 21.44 1.81 -17.80
CA PRO A 87 21.00 3.01 -17.08
C PRO A 87 19.86 3.74 -17.81
N LEU A 88 18.79 4.01 -17.08
CA LEU A 88 17.63 4.80 -17.49
C LEU A 88 17.81 6.25 -17.04
N THR A 89 17.46 7.21 -17.90
CA THR A 89 17.43 8.63 -17.53
C THR A 89 16.05 9.00 -16.99
N VAL A 90 15.98 9.41 -15.74
CA VAL A 90 14.71 9.77 -15.06
C VAL A 90 14.74 11.23 -14.63
N THR A 91 13.70 11.97 -15.02
CA THR A 91 13.56 13.42 -14.75
C THR A 91 12.35 13.75 -13.88
N THR A 92 11.78 12.73 -13.26
CA THR A 92 10.64 12.80 -12.34
C THR A 92 11.03 12.24 -10.98
N LYS A 93 10.24 12.56 -9.95
CA LYS A 93 10.44 11.97 -8.60
C LYS A 93 9.90 10.55 -8.50
N THR A 94 8.98 10.17 -9.39
CA THR A 94 8.40 8.82 -9.44
C THR A 94 8.63 8.24 -10.83
N TYR A 95 9.01 6.97 -10.87
CA TYR A 95 9.24 6.20 -12.09
C TYR A 95 8.73 4.77 -11.90
N VAL A 96 8.17 4.17 -12.95
CA VAL A 96 7.69 2.79 -12.91
C VAL A 96 8.75 1.89 -13.52
N LEU A 97 9.27 0.98 -12.70
CA LEU A 97 10.15 -0.11 -13.12
C LEU A 97 9.27 -1.26 -13.60
N SER A 98 9.06 -1.38 -14.91
CA SER A 98 8.13 -2.36 -15.45
C SER A 98 8.75 -3.75 -15.66
N GLY A 99 7.92 -4.78 -15.50
CA GLY A 99 8.27 -6.16 -15.87
C GLY A 99 9.39 -6.79 -15.05
N LEU A 100 9.52 -6.43 -13.78
CA LEU A 100 10.43 -7.10 -12.86
C LEU A 100 9.88 -8.49 -12.53
N ALA A 101 10.72 -9.52 -12.67
CA ALA A 101 10.35 -10.88 -12.31
C ALA A 101 10.17 -11.02 -10.79
N THR A 102 9.50 -12.06 -10.32
CA THR A 102 9.54 -12.38 -8.89
C THR A 102 10.95 -12.77 -8.47
N GLY A 103 11.45 -12.19 -7.38
CA GLY A 103 12.82 -12.37 -6.91
C GLY A 103 13.38 -11.12 -6.25
N GLU A 104 14.64 -11.21 -5.80
CA GLU A 104 15.38 -10.06 -5.29
C GLU A 104 15.84 -9.15 -6.44
N HIS A 105 15.65 -7.85 -6.27
CA HIS A 105 16.08 -6.81 -7.19
C HIS A 105 16.86 -5.73 -6.46
N THR A 106 17.88 -5.18 -7.11
CA THR A 106 18.65 -4.04 -6.61
C THR A 106 18.53 -2.87 -7.57
N VAL A 107 18.06 -1.74 -7.05
CA VAL A 107 17.96 -0.48 -7.79
C VAL A 107 19.02 0.49 -7.28
N LYS A 108 19.89 0.90 -8.19
CA LYS A 108 20.87 1.96 -7.97
C LYS A 108 20.41 3.25 -8.64
N VAL A 109 20.42 4.34 -7.89
CA VAL A 109 20.07 5.69 -8.36
C VAL A 109 21.27 6.61 -8.16
N GLU A 110 21.68 7.28 -9.22
CA GLU A 110 22.79 8.23 -9.23
C GLU A 110 22.29 9.59 -9.71
N LEU A 111 22.66 10.66 -9.00
CA LEU A 111 22.31 12.02 -9.40
C LEU A 111 23.41 12.61 -10.31
N TYR A 112 22.99 13.08 -11.47
CA TYR A 112 23.83 13.74 -12.46
C TYR A 112 23.44 15.20 -12.62
N ASN A 113 24.42 16.05 -12.91
CA ASN A 113 24.19 17.43 -13.32
C ASN A 113 23.37 17.47 -14.61
N ASN A 114 22.72 18.60 -14.88
CA ASN A 114 21.97 18.79 -16.12
C ASN A 114 22.87 18.63 -17.36
N ASP A 115 24.17 18.94 -17.29
CA ASP A 115 25.12 18.78 -18.40
C ASP A 115 25.61 17.33 -18.65
N LYS A 116 25.04 16.34 -17.95
CA LYS A 116 25.38 14.90 -18.01
C LYS A 116 26.66 14.49 -17.27
N THR A 117 27.32 15.39 -16.58
CA THR A 117 28.44 15.02 -15.69
C THR A 117 27.92 14.54 -14.33
N PRO A 118 28.64 13.62 -13.64
CA PRO A 118 28.31 13.28 -12.26
C PRO A 118 28.49 14.47 -11.31
N TYR A 119 27.66 14.57 -10.28
CA TYR A 119 27.95 15.48 -9.16
C TYR A 119 29.27 15.09 -8.45
N SER A 120 29.97 16.08 -7.87
CA SER A 120 31.18 15.87 -7.06
C SER A 120 30.99 16.48 -5.66
N PRO A 121 31.04 15.68 -4.58
CA PRO A 121 31.19 14.23 -4.58
C PRO A 121 30.00 13.53 -5.23
N LYS A 122 30.22 12.28 -5.68
CA LYS A 122 29.16 11.47 -6.31
C LYS A 122 28.02 11.24 -5.33
N ILE A 123 26.80 11.56 -5.75
CA ILE A 123 25.59 11.34 -4.97
C ILE A 123 24.90 10.09 -5.53
N SER A 124 25.00 8.98 -4.80
CA SER A 124 24.47 7.66 -5.17
C SER A 124 23.68 7.08 -4.01
N LYS A 125 22.57 6.41 -4.32
CA LYS A 125 21.78 5.60 -3.39
C LYS A 125 21.46 4.27 -4.04
N GLU A 126 21.28 3.25 -3.23
CA GLU A 126 20.94 1.91 -3.68
C GLU A 126 19.94 1.32 -2.69
N VAL A 127 19.01 0.53 -3.21
CA VAL A 127 18.05 -0.21 -2.41
C VAL A 127 17.84 -1.59 -3.02
N THR A 128 17.82 -2.59 -2.16
CA THR A 128 17.45 -3.96 -2.51
C THR A 128 16.05 -4.22 -1.96
N PHE A 129 15.20 -4.85 -2.75
CA PHE A 129 13.83 -5.22 -2.41
C PHE A 129 13.49 -6.54 -3.10
N THR A 130 12.37 -7.16 -2.72
CA THR A 130 11.90 -8.41 -3.31
C THR A 130 10.59 -8.18 -4.04
N VAL A 131 10.48 -8.60 -5.29
CA VAL A 131 9.19 -8.73 -5.96
C VAL A 131 8.65 -10.11 -5.66
N GLU A 132 7.45 -10.19 -5.10
CA GLU A 132 6.83 -11.47 -4.76
C GLU A 132 5.42 -11.54 -5.31
N LYS A 133 4.91 -12.76 -5.53
CA LYS A 133 3.52 -12.92 -5.93
C LYS A 133 2.62 -12.44 -4.80
N GLU A 134 1.58 -11.67 -5.11
CA GLU A 134 0.55 -11.37 -4.12
C GLU A 134 0.01 -12.71 -3.60
N LYS A 135 0.11 -12.93 -2.30
CA LYS A 135 -0.64 -14.01 -1.67
C LYS A 135 -2.12 -13.70 -1.87
N PRO A 136 -2.95 -14.64 -2.36
CA PRO A 136 -4.38 -14.43 -2.43
C PRO A 136 -4.89 -13.96 -1.07
N ALA A 137 -5.71 -12.91 -1.07
CA ALA A 137 -6.33 -12.43 0.17
C ALA A 137 -7.02 -13.61 0.86
N GLU A 138 -6.67 -13.87 2.11
CA GLU A 138 -7.31 -14.95 2.87
C GLU A 138 -8.79 -14.61 3.04
N TYR A 139 -9.64 -15.62 2.84
CA TYR A 139 -11.07 -15.46 3.12
C TYR A 139 -11.28 -15.30 4.62
N VAL A 140 -11.90 -14.18 5.03
CA VAL A 140 -12.27 -13.92 6.42
C VAL A 140 -13.67 -14.49 6.66
N PRO A 141 -13.82 -15.55 7.49
CA PRO A 141 -15.11 -16.13 7.80
C PRO A 141 -16.10 -15.11 8.35
N GLN A 142 -17.33 -15.17 7.87
CA GLN A 142 -18.45 -14.41 8.37
C GLN A 142 -19.26 -15.26 9.36
N GLU A 143 -19.94 -14.57 10.27
CA GLU A 143 -20.84 -15.16 11.26
C GLU A 143 -22.28 -14.82 10.88
N TYR A 144 -23.12 -15.84 10.79
CA TYR A 144 -24.55 -15.72 10.50
C TYR A 144 -25.37 -16.28 11.64
N THR A 145 -26.56 -15.72 11.86
CA THR A 145 -27.52 -16.23 12.84
C THR A 145 -28.84 -16.53 12.15
N ILE A 146 -29.41 -17.69 12.46
CA ILE A 146 -30.74 -18.13 12.05
C ILE A 146 -31.56 -18.35 13.32
N SER A 147 -32.61 -17.58 13.48
CA SER A 147 -33.57 -17.72 14.57
C SER A 147 -34.58 -18.84 14.24
N ILE A 148 -34.81 -19.74 15.18
CA ILE A 148 -35.85 -20.76 15.13
C ILE A 148 -37.05 -20.24 15.93
N LYS A 149 -38.09 -19.81 15.23
CA LYS A 149 -39.32 -19.22 15.80
C LYS A 149 -40.45 -20.22 15.79
N ASP A 150 -40.41 -21.18 16.73
CA ASP A 150 -41.35 -22.29 16.95
C ASP A 150 -41.59 -23.24 15.76
N PHE A 151 -41.98 -22.73 14.60
CA PHE A 151 -42.35 -23.47 13.39
C PHE A 151 -41.71 -22.92 12.11
N ALA A 152 -40.82 -21.93 12.22
CA ALA A 152 -40.13 -21.31 11.07
C ALA A 152 -38.68 -20.95 11.39
N TYR A 153 -37.81 -20.94 10.37
CA TYR A 153 -36.47 -20.38 10.44
C TYR A 153 -36.49 -18.94 9.91
N ASP A 154 -35.71 -18.05 10.51
CA ASP A 154 -35.56 -16.67 10.10
C ASP A 154 -34.06 -16.25 10.10
N PRO A 155 -33.46 -15.99 8.93
CA PRO A 155 -34.05 -16.10 7.60
C PRO A 155 -34.37 -17.56 7.22
N ALA A 156 -35.40 -17.76 6.39
CA ALA A 156 -35.76 -19.09 5.88
C ALA A 156 -34.74 -19.61 4.85
N ASP A 157 -34.15 -18.69 4.08
CA ASP A 157 -33.15 -18.94 3.05
C ASP A 157 -31.87 -18.19 3.39
N ILE A 158 -30.71 -18.85 3.25
CA ILE A 158 -29.42 -18.20 3.44
C ILE A 158 -28.40 -18.71 2.42
N THR A 159 -27.57 -17.79 1.93
CA THR A 159 -26.36 -18.11 1.18
C THR A 159 -25.15 -17.68 1.98
N VAL A 160 -24.24 -18.61 2.22
CA VAL A 160 -22.97 -18.40 2.93
C VAL A 160 -21.83 -19.00 2.11
N LYS A 161 -20.59 -18.84 2.54
CA LYS A 161 -19.40 -19.37 1.86
C LYS A 161 -18.68 -20.40 2.72
N VAL A 162 -17.83 -21.20 2.08
CA VAL A 162 -16.94 -22.13 2.78
C VAL A 162 -16.08 -21.38 3.81
N LYS A 163 -15.99 -21.94 5.02
CA LYS A 163 -15.43 -21.43 6.28
C LYS A 163 -16.35 -20.52 7.10
N ASP A 164 -17.48 -20.05 6.58
CA ASP A 164 -18.44 -19.29 7.37
C ASP A 164 -19.02 -20.11 8.52
N ARG A 165 -19.50 -19.41 9.54
CA ARG A 165 -20.09 -19.99 10.73
C ARG A 165 -21.55 -19.57 10.82
N VAL A 166 -22.44 -20.57 10.89
CA VAL A 166 -23.87 -20.34 10.99
C VAL A 166 -24.35 -20.82 12.35
N THR A 167 -24.96 -19.92 13.11
CA THR A 167 -25.52 -20.18 14.43
C THR A 167 -27.03 -20.29 14.30
N TRP A 168 -27.58 -21.43 14.68
CA TRP A 168 -29.02 -21.58 14.89
C TRP A 168 -29.33 -21.29 16.35
N GLU A 169 -30.26 -20.38 16.60
CA GLU A 169 -30.71 -20.00 17.94
C GLU A 169 -32.20 -20.32 18.08
N ASN A 170 -32.56 -21.04 19.14
CA ASN A 170 -33.96 -21.37 19.39
C ASN A 170 -34.65 -20.31 20.25
N ASP A 171 -35.24 -19.32 19.58
CA ASP A 171 -36.06 -18.27 20.21
C ASP A 171 -37.51 -18.72 20.48
N GLY A 172 -37.86 -19.93 20.05
CA GLY A 172 -39.15 -20.54 20.28
C GLY A 172 -39.32 -21.18 21.67
N ALA A 173 -40.56 -21.49 22.00
CA ALA A 173 -40.95 -22.24 23.19
C ALA A 173 -40.76 -23.76 23.05
N TYR A 174 -40.63 -24.26 21.82
CA TYR A 174 -40.52 -25.71 21.55
C TYR A 174 -39.10 -26.13 21.20
N PRO A 175 -38.64 -27.32 21.63
CA PRO A 175 -37.39 -27.89 21.15
C PRO A 175 -37.38 -28.09 19.63
N ARG A 176 -36.32 -27.62 18.97
CA ARG A 176 -36.13 -27.68 17.51
C ARG A 176 -34.68 -27.99 17.15
N SER A 177 -34.44 -28.34 15.90
CA SER A 177 -33.10 -28.60 15.36
C SER A 177 -33.05 -28.08 13.93
N ALA A 178 -31.86 -27.99 13.36
CA ALA A 178 -31.64 -27.86 11.93
C ALA A 178 -30.78 -29.02 11.45
N THR A 179 -31.34 -29.86 10.59
CA THR A 179 -30.69 -31.08 10.11
C THR A 179 -30.85 -31.18 8.60
N CYS A 180 -29.73 -31.35 7.90
CA CYS A 180 -29.66 -31.45 6.44
C CYS A 180 -29.21 -32.84 6.01
N PHE A 181 -29.87 -33.40 5.00
CA PHE A 181 -29.48 -34.64 4.34
C PHE A 181 -29.33 -34.42 2.83
N ILE A 182 -28.19 -34.83 2.28
CA ILE A 182 -27.92 -34.78 0.83
C ILE A 182 -27.65 -36.22 0.37
N ASN A 183 -28.41 -36.71 -0.60
CA ASN A 183 -28.30 -38.08 -1.12
C ASN A 183 -28.31 -39.16 -0.01
N GLY A 184 -29.18 -38.98 1.00
CA GLY A 184 -29.32 -39.90 2.14
C GLY A 184 -28.20 -39.83 3.18
N LYS A 185 -27.22 -38.92 3.03
CA LYS A 185 -26.15 -38.72 4.01
C LYS A 185 -26.38 -37.42 4.77
N GLN A 186 -26.24 -37.46 6.09
CA GLN A 186 -26.34 -36.26 6.93
C GLN A 186 -25.17 -35.32 6.59
N ALA A 187 -25.50 -34.12 6.10
CA ALA A 187 -24.50 -33.11 5.77
C ALA A 187 -24.16 -32.26 7.00
N PHE A 188 -25.17 -31.92 7.81
CA PHE A 188 -24.98 -31.31 9.13
C PHE A 188 -26.19 -31.55 10.05
N ASP A 189 -25.98 -31.34 11.35
CA ASP A 189 -27.02 -31.44 12.40
C ASP A 189 -26.66 -30.54 13.59
N THR A 190 -27.58 -29.69 14.00
CA THR A 190 -27.43 -28.89 15.23
C THR A 190 -27.67 -29.71 16.50
N THR A 191 -28.21 -30.93 16.37
CA THR A 191 -28.94 -31.65 17.43
C THR A 191 -30.17 -30.86 17.92
N VAL A 192 -30.96 -31.44 18.83
CA VAL A 192 -32.15 -30.76 19.36
C VAL A 192 -31.73 -29.67 20.37
N LEU A 193 -32.09 -28.44 20.04
CA LEU A 193 -31.93 -27.24 20.83
C LEU A 193 -33.22 -26.98 21.62
N GLY A 194 -33.13 -26.93 22.94
CA GLY A 194 -34.21 -26.41 23.78
C GLY A 194 -34.38 -24.89 23.65
N PRO A 195 -35.44 -24.29 24.22
CA PRO A 195 -35.63 -22.84 24.24
C PRO A 195 -34.41 -22.08 24.77
N GLY A 196 -34.01 -21.02 24.06
CA GLY A 196 -32.85 -20.17 24.36
C GLY A 196 -31.50 -20.87 24.16
N LYS A 197 -31.44 -22.02 23.49
CA LYS A 197 -30.19 -22.71 23.14
C LYS A 197 -29.80 -22.46 21.70
N SER A 198 -28.50 -22.48 21.47
CA SER A 198 -27.91 -22.31 20.15
C SER A 198 -26.88 -23.39 19.84
N ALA A 199 -26.65 -23.59 18.55
CA ALA A 199 -25.52 -24.36 18.03
C ALA A 199 -24.94 -23.67 16.80
N THR A 200 -23.62 -23.67 16.71
CA THR A 200 -22.89 -23.08 15.59
C THR A 200 -22.19 -24.16 14.78
N ILE A 201 -22.34 -24.13 13.46
CA ILE A 201 -21.68 -25.04 12.53
C ILE A 201 -20.80 -24.23 11.58
N THR A 202 -19.56 -24.65 11.41
CA THR A 202 -18.66 -24.13 10.36
C THR A 202 -18.92 -24.86 9.05
N MET A 203 -19.18 -24.12 7.99
CA MET A 203 -19.50 -24.64 6.67
C MET A 203 -18.22 -24.98 5.90
N ASN A 204 -17.77 -26.23 5.98
CA ASN A 204 -16.47 -26.62 5.42
C ASN A 204 -16.52 -27.10 3.97
N LYS A 205 -17.71 -27.24 3.38
CA LYS A 205 -17.89 -27.76 2.02
C LYS A 205 -19.02 -27.04 1.33
N THR A 206 -18.90 -26.89 0.02
CA THR A 206 -20.02 -26.42 -0.81
C THR A 206 -21.17 -27.41 -0.72
N LEU A 207 -22.39 -26.87 -0.63
CA LEU A 207 -23.62 -27.65 -0.59
C LEU A 207 -24.82 -26.77 -0.92
N GLU A 208 -25.91 -27.41 -1.32
CA GLU A 208 -27.22 -26.80 -1.43
C GLU A 208 -28.20 -27.78 -0.79
N CYS A 209 -28.98 -27.30 0.18
CA CYS A 209 -29.79 -28.19 1.00
C CYS A 209 -31.02 -27.52 1.58
N GLU A 210 -32.16 -28.18 1.44
CA GLU A 210 -33.30 -27.99 2.32
C GLU A 210 -33.05 -28.74 3.64
N TYR A 211 -33.04 -28.02 4.75
CA TYR A 211 -32.90 -28.58 6.09
C TYR A 211 -34.21 -28.47 6.87
N TYR A 212 -34.36 -29.31 7.88
CA TYR A 212 -35.59 -29.38 8.68
C TYR A 212 -35.30 -29.73 10.13
N SER A 213 -36.29 -29.55 11.00
CA SER A 213 -36.18 -30.03 12.38
C SER A 213 -36.60 -31.49 12.46
N VAL A 214 -35.77 -32.34 13.07
CA VAL A 214 -36.12 -33.76 13.29
C VAL A 214 -37.33 -33.94 14.20
N THR A 215 -37.65 -32.93 15.01
CA THR A 215 -38.84 -32.90 15.88
C THR A 215 -40.08 -32.33 15.17
N HIS A 216 -39.92 -31.71 14.00
CA HIS A 216 -41.00 -31.10 13.23
C HIS A 216 -40.63 -30.98 11.75
N MET A 217 -40.74 -32.09 11.01
CA MET A 217 -40.21 -32.21 9.64
C MET A 217 -40.86 -31.28 8.61
N ALA A 218 -42.05 -30.76 8.89
CA ALA A 218 -42.73 -29.80 8.01
C ALA A 218 -42.11 -28.39 8.04
N MET A 219 -41.30 -28.08 9.07
CA MET A 219 -40.58 -26.81 9.16
C MET A 219 -39.30 -26.90 8.32
N LYS A 220 -39.24 -26.11 7.24
CA LYS A 220 -38.16 -26.12 6.26
C LYS A 220 -37.39 -24.81 6.25
N GLY A 221 -36.09 -24.90 6.10
CA GLY A 221 -35.21 -23.80 5.72
C GLY A 221 -34.29 -24.27 4.60
N HIS A 222 -33.65 -23.33 3.93
CA HIS A 222 -32.75 -23.59 2.82
C HIS A 222 -31.41 -22.92 3.05
N ILE A 223 -30.32 -23.64 2.76
CA ILE A 223 -28.96 -23.13 2.83
C ILE A 223 -28.17 -23.49 1.59
N THR A 224 -27.54 -22.47 1.01
CA THR A 224 -26.52 -22.63 -0.03
C THR A 224 -25.17 -22.24 0.55
N VAL A 225 -24.18 -23.13 0.42
CA VAL A 225 -22.78 -22.85 0.75
C VAL A 225 -21.99 -22.79 -0.55
N GLU A 226 -21.51 -21.60 -0.89
CA GLU A 226 -20.73 -21.32 -2.08
C GLU A 226 -19.22 -21.42 -1.80
N SER A 227 -18.41 -21.49 -2.87
CA SER A 227 -16.95 -21.36 -2.73
C SER A 227 -16.59 -19.98 -2.17
N ASN A 228 -15.57 -19.93 -1.32
CA ASN A 228 -15.00 -18.67 -0.85
C ASN A 228 -14.02 -18.03 -1.86
N GLY A 229 -13.77 -18.67 -2.99
CA GLY A 229 -12.85 -18.19 -4.03
C GLY A 229 -11.37 -18.36 -3.70
N VAL A 230 -11.04 -18.96 -2.55
CA VAL A 230 -9.66 -19.14 -2.05
C VAL A 230 -9.31 -20.62 -1.88
N ASP A 231 -10.27 -21.48 -1.51
CA ASP A 231 -10.07 -22.93 -1.43
C ASP A 231 -10.49 -23.62 -2.75
N PRO A 232 -9.65 -24.52 -3.31
CA PRO A 232 -10.10 -25.47 -4.33
C PRO A 232 -11.03 -26.46 -3.62
N GLY A 233 -12.33 -26.43 -3.95
CA GLY A 233 -13.39 -27.17 -3.26
C GLY A 233 -13.18 -28.67 -3.11
#